data_AF-A0A9E7TIS4-F1
#
_entry.id   AF-A0A9E7TIS4-F1
#
_cell.length_a   1.000
_cell.length_b   1.000
_cell.length_c   1.000
_cell.angle_alpha   90.00
_cell.angle_beta   90.00
_cell.angle_gamma   90.00
#
_symmetry.space_group_name_H-M   'P 1'
#
loop_
_entity.id
_entity.type
_entity.pdbx_description
1 polymer ?
#
loop_
_entity_poly.entity_id
_entity_poly.type
_entity_poly.pdbx_seq_one_letter_code
_entity_poly.pdbx_strand_id
1 'polypeptide(L)'
;MLKGLLPSMIPEYIQVRYVIFQGKQDLEKQIVKKLRGWRTPDTFFVILRDQDNGNCIEIRENLMNKCREAHRDNTMVRIACTELESFYLGDLRAVEDGFDIPGIAEKQSLKKFQSPDSIKKPSEELRNITNG
;
A
#
# COMPACT_ATOMS: atom_id res chain seq x y z
N MET A 1 2.26 -9.15 -0.23
CA MET A 1 1.37 -8.68 0.86
C MET A 1 -0.12 -8.68 0.48
N LEU A 2 -0.67 -7.69 -0.23
CA LEU A 2 -2.14 -7.53 -0.39
C LEU A 2 -2.88 -8.74 -1.00
N LYS A 3 -2.24 -9.47 -1.92
CA LYS A 3 -2.81 -10.72 -2.48
C LYS A 3 -3.06 -11.81 -1.43
N GLY A 4 -2.23 -11.87 -0.38
CA GLY A 4 -2.40 -12.81 0.72
C GLY A 4 -3.33 -12.30 1.82
N LEU A 5 -3.37 -10.98 2.04
CA LEU A 5 -4.12 -10.39 3.16
C LEU A 5 -5.61 -10.15 2.84
N LEU A 6 -5.94 -9.67 1.64
CA LEU A 6 -7.32 -9.30 1.33
C LEU A 6 -8.33 -10.46 1.40
N PRO A 7 -7.99 -11.70 0.97
CA PRO A 7 -8.93 -12.83 1.07
C PRO A 7 -9.40 -13.14 2.50
N SER A 8 -8.58 -12.87 3.53
CA SER A 8 -8.97 -13.11 4.93
C SER A 8 -9.73 -11.94 5.56
N MET A 9 -9.77 -10.77 4.90
CA MET A 9 -10.41 -9.56 5.43
C MET A 9 -11.73 -9.21 4.74
N ILE A 10 -11.94 -9.71 3.53
CA ILE A 10 -13.06 -9.34 2.66
C ILE A 10 -13.94 -10.57 2.44
N PRO A 11 -15.29 -10.42 2.44
CA PRO A 11 -16.19 -11.52 2.12
C PRO A 11 -15.87 -12.19 0.77
N GLU A 12 -16.00 -13.52 0.73
CA GLU A 12 -15.63 -14.36 -0.43
C GLU A 12 -16.39 -14.02 -1.72
N TYR A 13 -17.59 -13.42 -1.61
CA TYR A 13 -18.39 -13.02 -2.77
C TYR A 13 -17.85 -11.76 -3.48
N ILE A 14 -16.89 -11.05 -2.89
CA ILE A 14 -16.29 -9.85 -3.49
C ILE A 14 -15.08 -10.25 -4.35
N GLN A 15 -15.18 -10.00 -5.66
CA GLN A 15 -14.05 -10.22 -6.57
C GLN A 15 -13.00 -9.10 -6.43
N VAL A 16 -11.83 -9.42 -5.89
CA VAL A 16 -10.70 -8.49 -5.82
C VAL A 16 -9.90 -8.51 -7.12
N ARG A 17 -9.62 -7.32 -7.69
CA ARG A 17 -8.72 -7.15 -8.84
C ARG A 17 -7.60 -6.15 -8.52
N TYR A 18 -6.38 -6.52 -8.87
CA TYR A 18 -5.20 -5.68 -8.69
C TYR A 18 -4.81 -5.03 -10.01
N VAL A 19 -4.78 -3.70 -10.05
CA VAL A 19 -4.32 -2.92 -11.21
C VAL A 19 -2.99 -2.28 -10.85
N ILE A 20 -1.92 -2.80 -11.44
CA ILE A 20 -0.54 -2.35 -11.18
C ILE A 20 -0.18 -1.26 -12.20
N PHE A 21 0.54 -0.24 -11.74
CA PHE A 21 1.08 0.85 -12.56
C PHE A 21 2.61 0.90 -12.45
N GLN A 22 3.27 1.39 -13.49
CA GLN A 22 4.72 1.56 -13.52
C GLN A 22 5.13 2.90 -12.88
N GLY A 23 5.01 2.96 -11.55
CA GLY A 23 5.33 4.14 -10.74
C GLY A 23 4.26 5.24 -10.79
N LYS A 24 4.51 6.32 -10.04
CA LYS A 24 3.55 7.43 -9.84
C LYS A 24 3.13 8.15 -11.12
N GLN A 25 4.06 8.35 -12.06
CA GLN A 25 3.76 9.05 -13.30
C GLN A 25 2.81 8.25 -14.20
N ASP A 26 2.98 6.92 -14.24
CA ASP A 26 2.12 6.04 -15.01
C ASP A 26 0.71 5.98 -14.40
N LEU A 27 0.61 5.88 -13.07
CA LEU A 27 -0.66 6.01 -12.34
C LEU A 27 -1.39 7.30 -12.72
N GLU A 28 -0.72 8.45 -12.61
CA GLU A 28 -1.35 9.74 -12.85
C GLU A 28 -1.80 9.94 -14.31
N LYS A 29 -1.09 9.35 -15.28
CA LYS A 29 -1.43 9.41 -16.71
C LYS A 29 -2.59 8.48 -17.06
N GLN A 30 -2.66 7.30 -16.43
CA GLN A 30 -3.59 6.24 -16.86
C GLN A 30 -4.85 6.13 -16.01
N ILE A 31 -4.88 6.65 -14.77
CA ILE A 31 -5.97 6.37 -13.83
C ILE A 31 -7.33 6.80 -14.35
N VAL A 32 -7.44 8.00 -14.95
CA VAL A 32 -8.70 8.52 -15.51
C VAL A 32 -9.23 7.57 -16.59
N LYS A 33 -8.35 7.19 -17.54
CA LYS A 33 -8.70 6.29 -18.64
C LYS A 33 -9.17 4.92 -18.13
N LYS A 34 -8.48 4.36 -17.14
CA LYS A 34 -8.82 3.04 -16.59
C LYS A 34 -10.14 3.06 -15.81
N LEU A 35 -10.36 4.08 -14.97
CA LEU A 35 -11.60 4.25 -14.21
C LEU A 35 -12.81 4.47 -15.13
N ARG A 36 -12.67 5.35 -16.13
CA ARG A 36 -13.74 5.65 -17.10
C ARG A 36 -14.06 4.45 -17.99
N GLY A 37 -13.04 3.68 -18.37
CA GLY A 37 -13.18 2.49 -19.21
C GLY A 37 -13.73 1.26 -18.48
N TRP A 38 -13.88 1.30 -17.16
CA TRP A 38 -14.32 0.15 -16.38
C TRP A 38 -15.83 -0.06 -16.51
N ARG A 39 -16.23 -1.21 -17.08
CA ARG A 39 -17.64 -1.51 -17.38
C ARG A 39 -18.32 -2.46 -16.40
N THR A 40 -17.56 -3.13 -15.53
CA THR A 40 -18.15 -4.03 -14.54
C THR A 40 -19.02 -3.20 -13.58
N PRO A 41 -20.31 -3.54 -13.42
CA PRO A 41 -21.18 -2.88 -12.44
C PRO A 41 -20.72 -3.20 -11.00
N ASP A 42 -21.30 -2.52 -10.02
CA ASP A 42 -21.11 -2.76 -8.59
C ASP A 42 -19.64 -2.84 -8.15
N THR A 43 -18.78 -2.08 -8.83
CA THR A 43 -17.34 -2.03 -8.55
C THR A 43 -17.00 -0.82 -7.70
N PHE A 44 -16.28 -1.08 -6.60
CA PHE A 44 -15.63 -0.05 -5.78
C PHE A 44 -14.14 0.00 -6.09
N PHE A 45 -13.57 1.20 -6.14
CA PHE A 45 -12.16 1.41 -6.40
C PHE A 45 -11.44 1.88 -5.13
N VAL A 46 -10.26 1.31 -4.91
CA VAL A 46 -9.31 1.76 -3.90
C VAL A 46 -7.99 2.04 -4.60
N ILE A 47 -7.51 3.28 -4.51
CA ILE A 47 -6.20 3.69 -4.99
C ILE A 47 -5.27 3.77 -3.79
N LEU A 48 -4.20 2.99 -3.85
CA LEU A 48 -3.11 2.98 -2.87
C LEU A 48 -1.85 3.53 -3.54
N ARG A 49 -1.16 4.45 -2.86
CA ARG A 49 0.12 5.02 -3.29
C ARG A 49 0.95 5.39 -2.05
N ASP A 50 2.27 5.31 -2.11
CA ASP A 50 3.16 5.95 -1.14
C ASP A 50 3.22 7.48 -1.36
N GLN A 51 3.78 8.21 -0.39
CA GLN A 51 3.98 9.66 -0.53
C GLN A 51 5.14 10.02 -1.46
N ASP A 52 6.16 9.15 -1.61
CA ASP A 52 7.36 9.40 -2.42
C ASP A 52 8.02 10.78 -2.16
N ASN A 53 8.21 11.15 -0.90
CA ASN A 53 8.69 12.47 -0.44
C ASN A 53 7.85 13.69 -0.88
N GLY A 54 6.65 13.47 -1.44
CA GLY A 54 5.72 14.54 -1.80
C GLY A 54 4.74 14.88 -0.68
N ASN A 55 3.98 15.97 -0.87
CA ASN A 55 2.92 16.35 0.06
C ASN A 55 1.72 15.40 -0.09
N CYS A 56 1.47 14.57 0.92
CA CYS A 56 0.42 13.56 0.88
C CYS A 56 -0.99 14.16 0.71
N ILE A 57 -1.21 15.38 1.20
CA ILE A 57 -2.50 16.08 1.05
C ILE A 57 -2.71 16.47 -0.41
N GLU A 58 -1.71 17.09 -1.04
CA GLU A 58 -1.76 17.49 -2.45
C GLU A 58 -1.88 16.27 -3.38
N ILE A 59 -1.12 15.21 -3.10
CA ILE A 59 -1.20 13.96 -3.86
C ILE A 59 -2.61 13.36 -3.77
N ARG A 60 -3.18 13.30 -2.55
CA ARG A 60 -4.53 12.78 -2.33
C ARG A 60 -5.56 13.62 -3.09
N GLU A 61 -5.51 14.94 -2.98
CA GLU A 61 -6.43 15.83 -3.69
C GLU A 61 -6.33 15.70 -5.22
N ASN A 62 -5.11 15.62 -5.77
CA ASN A 62 -4.91 15.42 -7.20
C ASN A 62 -5.52 14.08 -7.69
N LEU A 63 -5.30 12.99 -6.96
CA LEU A 63 -5.89 11.70 -7.29
C LEU A 63 -7.41 11.69 -7.16
N MET A 64 -7.95 12.35 -6.12
CA MET A 64 -9.40 12.49 -6.00
C MET A 64 -9.98 13.30 -7.17
N ASN A 65 -9.36 14.40 -7.57
CA ASN A 65 -9.78 15.19 -8.74
C ASN A 65 -9.81 14.33 -10.02
N LYS A 66 -8.79 13.49 -10.24
CA LYS A 66 -8.79 12.52 -11.36
C LYS A 66 -9.92 11.50 -11.27
N CYS A 67 -10.29 11.07 -10.07
CA CYS A 67 -11.45 10.18 -9.88
C CYS A 67 -12.76 10.88 -10.25
N ARG A 68 -12.93 12.15 -9.87
CA ARG A 68 -14.09 12.98 -10.25
C ARG A 68 -14.14 13.20 -11.77
N GLU A 69 -13.01 13.46 -12.40
CA GLU A 69 -12.89 13.56 -13.87
C GLU A 69 -13.30 12.26 -14.59
N ALA A 70 -13.12 11.12 -13.93
CA ALA A 70 -13.55 9.82 -14.42
C ALA A 70 -15.01 9.47 -14.09
N HIS A 71 -15.75 10.37 -13.42
CA HIS A 71 -17.09 10.13 -12.86
C HIS A 71 -17.14 8.96 -11.88
N ARG A 72 -16.12 8.86 -11.03
CA ARG A 72 -15.94 7.81 -10.01
C ARG A 72 -15.67 8.40 -8.62
N ASP A 73 -16.51 9.34 -8.21
CA ASP A 73 -16.40 10.10 -6.95
C ASP A 73 -16.41 9.21 -5.69
N ASN A 74 -16.97 8.00 -5.79
CA ASN A 74 -16.97 7.00 -4.72
C ASN A 74 -15.64 6.24 -4.56
N THR A 75 -14.60 6.61 -5.31
CA THR A 75 -13.26 6.00 -5.22
C THR A 75 -12.57 6.41 -3.92
N MET A 76 -12.04 5.42 -3.19
CA MET A 76 -11.22 5.68 -2.01
C MET A 76 -9.76 5.89 -2.41
N VAL A 77 -9.13 6.97 -1.94
CA VAL A 77 -7.70 7.24 -2.10
C VAL A 77 -7.01 7.15 -0.75
N ARG A 78 -5.95 6.34 -0.65
CA ARG A 78 -5.08 6.22 0.52
C ARG A 78 -3.62 6.44 0.13
N ILE A 79 -3.00 7.38 0.82
CA ILE A 79 -1.57 7.66 0.70
C ILE A 79 -0.87 7.09 1.92
N ALA A 80 0.07 6.18 1.74
CA ALA A 80 0.98 5.78 2.80
C ALA A 80 1.99 6.93 3.01
N CYS A 81 1.90 7.63 4.14
CA CYS A 81 2.75 8.78 4.50
C CYS A 81 4.19 8.39 4.86
N THR A 82 4.56 7.13 4.70
CA THR A 82 5.94 6.64 4.73
C THR A 82 6.12 5.74 3.50
N GLU A 83 6.50 4.50 3.74
CA GLU A 83 6.64 3.43 2.76
C GLU A 83 5.67 2.33 3.18
N LEU A 84 5.05 1.64 2.22
CA LEU A 84 4.17 0.50 2.54
C LEU A 84 4.95 -0.64 3.20
N GLU A 85 6.27 -0.64 3.05
CA GLU A 85 7.24 -1.52 3.67
C GLU A 85 7.23 -1.42 5.21
N SER A 86 6.75 -0.31 5.77
CA SER A 86 6.53 -0.17 7.22
C SER A 86 5.63 -1.26 7.79
N PHE A 87 4.71 -1.81 6.99
CA PHE A 87 3.80 -2.85 7.45
C PHE A 87 4.52 -4.15 7.84
N TYR A 88 5.65 -4.48 7.19
CA TYR A 88 6.46 -5.62 7.57
C TYR A 88 7.16 -5.42 8.92
N LEU A 89 7.50 -4.17 9.25
CA LEU A 89 8.15 -3.83 10.51
C LEU A 89 7.19 -3.86 11.71
N GLY A 90 5.89 -4.02 11.47
CA GLY A 90 4.86 -4.18 12.50
C GLY A 90 4.75 -5.61 13.07
N ASP A 91 5.23 -6.62 12.34
CA ASP A 91 5.25 -8.02 12.80
C ASP A 91 6.52 -8.73 12.31
N LEU A 92 7.58 -8.62 13.11
CA LEU A 92 8.88 -9.22 12.83
C LEU A 92 8.88 -10.74 12.96
N ARG A 93 7.89 -11.35 13.63
CA ARG A 93 7.73 -12.81 13.63
C ARG A 93 7.25 -13.31 12.27
N ALA A 94 6.26 -12.62 11.68
CA ALA A 94 5.83 -12.94 10.31
C ALA A 94 6.95 -12.73 9.27
N VAL A 95 7.85 -11.76 9.50
CA VAL A 95 9.05 -11.58 8.66
C VAL A 95 10.02 -12.75 8.84
N GLU A 96 10.33 -13.14 10.07
CA GLU A 96 11.17 -14.31 10.38
C GLU A 96 10.64 -15.58 9.70
N ASP A 97 9.36 -15.89 9.89
CA ASP A 97 8.70 -17.08 9.32
C ASP A 97 8.63 -17.01 7.78
N GLY A 98 8.37 -15.82 7.22
CA GLY A 98 8.20 -15.63 5.79
C GLY A 98 9.50 -15.66 4.98
N PHE A 99 10.63 -15.31 5.60
CA PHE A 99 11.95 -15.31 4.98
C PHE A 99 12.86 -16.44 5.45
N ASP A 100 12.45 -17.23 6.46
CA ASP A 100 13.26 -18.29 7.09
C ASP A 100 14.58 -17.75 7.67
N ILE A 101 14.50 -16.60 8.37
CA ILE A 101 15.66 -15.93 8.96
C ILE A 101 15.49 -15.86 10.49
N PRO A 102 16.07 -16.80 11.25
CA PRO A 102 15.85 -16.89 12.69
C PRO A 102 16.45 -15.70 13.45
N GLY A 103 15.80 -15.30 14.55
CA GLY A 103 16.26 -14.26 15.46
C GLY A 103 15.84 -12.83 15.08
N ILE A 104 15.05 -12.64 14.02
CA ILE A 104 14.46 -11.34 13.68
C ILE A 104 13.33 -11.01 14.66
N ALA A 105 12.52 -11.99 15.06
CA ALA A 105 11.35 -11.80 15.94
C ALA A 105 11.74 -11.21 17.31
N GLU A 106 12.94 -11.52 17.81
CA GLU A 106 13.46 -11.01 19.09
C GLU A 106 13.60 -9.47 19.08
N LYS A 107 13.84 -8.89 17.90
CA LYS A 107 13.98 -7.45 17.70
C LYS A 107 12.66 -6.71 17.89
N GLN A 108 11.50 -7.38 17.85
CA GLN A 108 10.18 -6.74 17.97
C GLN A 108 10.03 -5.92 19.27
N SER A 109 10.74 -6.32 20.32
CA SER A 109 10.77 -5.64 21.62
C SER A 109 11.43 -4.25 21.58
N LEU A 110 12.28 -3.98 20.59
CA LEU A 110 12.98 -2.71 20.47
C LEU A 110 11.99 -1.57 20.20
N LYS A 111 12.19 -0.45 20.90
CA LYS A 111 11.30 0.73 20.86
C LYS A 111 10.94 1.19 19.44
N LYS A 112 11.88 1.09 18.48
CA LYS A 112 11.67 1.52 17.09
C LYS A 112 10.63 0.68 16.34
N PHE A 113 10.48 -0.61 16.66
CA PHE A 113 9.52 -1.51 16.01
C PHE A 113 8.14 -1.52 16.69
N GLN A 114 8.00 -0.86 17.85
CA GLN A 114 6.69 -0.68 18.51
C GLN A 114 5.80 0.35 17.79
N SER A 115 6.39 1.23 16.97
CA SER A 115 5.69 2.21 16.14
C SER A 115 6.31 2.24 14.74
N PRO A 116 6.01 1.23 13.89
CA PRO A 116 6.66 1.08 12.58
C PRO A 116 6.43 2.28 11.66
N ASP A 117 5.29 2.99 11.79
CA ASP A 117 4.99 4.21 11.04
C ASP A 117 5.95 5.38 11.36
N SER A 118 6.66 5.32 12.49
CA SER A 118 7.67 6.33 12.85
C SER A 118 9.02 6.11 12.17
N ILE A 119 9.22 4.95 11.54
CA ILE A 119 10.47 4.59 10.86
C ILE A 119 10.53 5.35 9.55
N LYS A 120 11.52 6.24 9.43
CA LYS A 120 11.66 7.15 8.27
C LYS A 120 11.97 6.43 6.95
N LYS A 121 12.65 5.29 7.02
CA LYS A 121 13.06 4.50 5.86
C LYS A 121 12.82 3.00 6.10
N PRO A 122 11.55 2.57 6.08
CA PRO A 122 11.19 1.20 6.38
C PRO A 122 11.86 0.16 5.48
N SER A 123 12.02 0.43 4.19
CA SER A 123 12.72 -0.46 3.25
C SER A 123 14.19 -0.68 3.64
N GLU A 124 14.93 0.38 3.97
CA GLU A 124 16.32 0.28 4.44
C GLU A 124 16.40 -0.49 5.76
N GLU A 125 15.49 -0.23 6.71
CA GLU A 125 15.45 -0.93 8.00
C GLU A 125 15.11 -2.41 7.83
N LEU A 126 14.16 -2.75 6.96
CA LEU A 126 13.83 -4.13 6.62
C LEU A 126 15.07 -4.85 6.09
N ARG A 127 15.79 -4.23 5.14
CA ARG A 127 17.05 -4.75 4.58
C ARG A 127 18.11 -5.01 5.65
N ASN A 128 18.22 -4.10 6.62
CA ASN A 128 19.19 -4.21 7.71
C ASN A 128 18.89 -5.37 8.66
N ILE A 129 17.60 -5.67 8.92
CA ILE A 129 17.24 -6.76 9.83
C ILE A 129 17.24 -8.13 9.16
N THR A 130 17.04 -8.20 7.85
CA THR A 130 17.08 -9.42 7.03
C THR A 130 18.46 -9.76 6.48
N ASN A 131 19.45 -8.86 6.61
CA ASN A 131 20.78 -9.00 6.00
C ASN A 131 20.73 -9.19 4.46
N GLY A 132 19.72 -8.63 3.79
CA GLY A 132 19.49 -8.76 2.35
C GLY A 132 18.58 -7.67 1.83
#